data_AF-A0A816DGK5-F1
#
_entry.id   AF-A0A816DGK5-F1
#
_cell.length_a   1.000
_cell.length_b   1.000
_cell.length_c   1.000
_cell.angle_alpha   90.00
_cell.angle_beta   90.00
_cell.angle_gamma   90.00
#
_symmetry.space_group_name_H-M   'P 1'
#
loop_
_entity.id
_entity.type
_entity.pdbx_description
1 polymer ?
#
loop_
_entity_poly.entity_id
_entity_poly.type
_entity_poly.pdbx_seq_one_letter_code
_entity_poly.pdbx_strand_id
1 'polypeptide(L)'
;FLECSGATGNVATLDQVRALDWVQTNIHAFNSDKNSVTLSGQSTGCSPVLTIVQNRHVERDRRRFHRIICESSPLSVTLCDLDGSKQYNSEFASGCSPSAYLNKTAEYLRN
;
A
#
# COMPACT_ATOMS: atom_id res chain seq x y z
N PHE A 1 4.49 -3.80 7.20
CA PHE A 1 3.98 -2.52 6.69
C PHE A 1 4.85 -1.37 7.22
N LEU A 2 5.82 -0.88 6.43
CA LEU A 2 6.89 0.01 6.93
C LEU A 2 6.32 1.26 7.61
N GLU A 3 6.37 1.36 8.94
CA GLU A 3 6.04 2.56 9.71
C GLU A 3 7.30 3.10 10.41
N CYS A 4 7.75 4.30 10.06
CA CYS A 4 8.89 4.96 10.69
C CYS A 4 8.42 6.30 11.27
N SER A 5 8.93 6.70 12.44
CA SER A 5 8.60 7.99 13.05
C SER A 5 8.87 9.13 12.05
N GLY A 6 7.83 9.89 11.70
CA GLY A 6 7.89 10.95 10.69
C GLY A 6 7.69 10.52 9.22
N ALA A 7 7.35 9.25 8.96
CA ALA A 7 7.04 8.75 7.62
C ALA A 7 5.71 7.98 7.58
N THR A 8 4.90 8.25 6.55
CA THR A 8 3.64 7.52 6.31
C THR A 8 3.95 6.08 5.90
N GLY A 9 3.29 5.11 6.54
CA GLY A 9 3.40 3.72 6.12
C GLY A 9 2.56 3.39 4.89
N ASN A 10 2.87 2.26 4.26
CA ASN A 10 2.10 1.68 3.15
C ASN A 10 1.98 2.56 1.91
N VAL A 11 2.99 3.41 1.66
CA VAL A 11 3.01 4.35 0.54
C VAL A 11 2.70 3.68 -0.80
N ALA A 12 3.27 2.51 -1.08
CA ALA A 12 2.99 1.78 -2.32
C ALA A 12 1.52 1.36 -2.46
N THR A 13 0.84 1.01 -1.35
CA THR A 13 -0.59 0.74 -1.36
C THR A 13 -1.40 2.02 -1.55
N LEU A 14 -0.98 3.13 -0.94
CA LEU A 14 -1.61 4.44 -1.13
C LEU A 14 -1.47 4.92 -2.59
N ASP A 15 -0.34 4.65 -3.23
CA ASP A 15 -0.15 4.95 -4.66
C ASP A 15 -1.13 4.17 -5.54
N GLN A 16 -1.40 2.90 -5.21
CA GLN A 16 -2.42 2.12 -5.92
C GLN A 16 -3.83 2.68 -5.72
N VAL A 17 -4.17 3.14 -4.50
CA VAL A 17 -5.45 3.84 -4.26
C VAL A 17 -5.53 5.12 -5.09
N ARG A 18 -4.44 5.88 -5.18
CA ARG A 18 -4.37 7.09 -5.99
C ARG A 18 -4.47 6.80 -7.49
N ALA A 19 -3.87 5.71 -7.95
CA ALA A 19 -4.00 5.24 -9.33
C ALA A 19 -5.45 4.87 -9.66
N LEU A 20 -6.15 4.20 -8.73
CA LEU A 20 -7.58 3.90 -8.89
C LEU A 20 -8.45 5.16 -8.96
N ASP A 21 -8.11 6.22 -8.20
CA ASP A 21 -8.77 7.52 -8.34
C ASP A 21 -8.58 8.12 -9.73
N TRP A 22 -7.37 8.00 -10.26
CA TRP A 22 -7.05 8.46 -11.61
C TRP A 22 -7.85 7.66 -12.64
N VAL A 23 -7.92 6.33 -12.51
CA VAL A 23 -8.74 5.47 -13.38
C VAL A 23 -10.20 5.91 -13.34
N GLN A 24 -10.80 6.05 -12.15
CA GLN A 24 -12.18 6.49 -12.01
C GLN A 24 -12.47 7.83 -12.68
N THR A 25 -11.48 8.73 -12.70
CA THR A 25 -11.61 10.05 -13.34
C THR A 25 -11.43 9.97 -14.85
N ASN A 26 -10.51 9.14 -15.36
CA ASN A 26 -10.01 9.25 -16.74
C ASN A 26 -10.42 8.10 -17.67
N ILE A 27 -10.89 6.96 -17.14
CA ILE A 27 -11.10 5.76 -17.97
C ILE A 27 -12.17 5.95 -19.07
N HIS A 28 -13.06 6.93 -18.91
CA HIS A 28 -14.04 7.31 -19.93
C HIS A 28 -13.40 7.81 -21.23
N ALA A 29 -12.21 8.44 -21.16
CA ALA A 29 -11.46 8.88 -22.33
C ALA A 29 -10.94 7.71 -23.18
N PHE A 30 -10.91 6.50 -22.60
CA PHE A 30 -10.54 5.25 -23.26
C PHE A 30 -11.79 4.40 -23.61
N ASN A 31 -12.97 5.03 -23.72
CA ASN A 31 -14.25 4.36 -24.01
C ASN A 31 -14.58 3.19 -23.06
N SER A 32 -14.11 3.25 -21.81
CA SER A 32 -14.34 2.21 -20.81
C SER A 32 -15.36 2.64 -19.75
N ASP A 33 -16.01 1.67 -19.11
CA ASP A 33 -16.99 1.91 -18.06
C ASP A 33 -16.34 1.94 -16.67
N LYS A 34 -16.36 3.13 -16.04
CA LYS A 34 -15.88 3.34 -14.67
C LYS A 34 -16.64 2.52 -13.62
N ASN A 35 -17.88 2.10 -13.93
CA ASN A 35 -18.72 1.27 -13.05
C ASN A 35 -18.44 -0.24 -13.21
N SER A 36 -17.44 -0.62 -14.03
CA SER A 36 -17.07 -2.01 -14.28
C SER A 36 -15.58 -2.27 -14.11
N VAL A 37 -14.87 -1.42 -13.36
CA VAL A 37 -13.44 -1.57 -13.06
C VAL A 37 -13.16 -2.82 -12.23
N THR A 38 -12.20 -3.64 -12.68
CA THR A 38 -11.68 -4.83 -11.98
C THR A 38 -10.27 -4.57 -11.50
N LEU A 39 -10.01 -4.78 -10.21
CA LEU A 39 -8.66 -4.70 -9.63
C LEU A 39 -8.04 -6.10 -9.62
N SER A 40 -6.92 -6.28 -10.33
CA SER A 40 -6.22 -7.58 -10.40
C SER A 40 -4.83 -7.50 -9.77
N GLY A 41 -4.41 -8.59 -9.13
CA GLY A 41 -3.07 -8.76 -8.56
C GLY A 41 -2.55 -10.18 -8.80
N GLN A 42 -1.22 -10.32 -8.91
CA GLN A 42 -0.53 -11.59 -9.10
C GLN A 42 0.55 -11.75 -8.03
N SER A 43 0.69 -12.96 -7.47
CA SER A 43 1.66 -13.26 -6.41
C SER A 43 1.54 -12.25 -5.25
N THR A 44 2.65 -11.62 -4.86
CA THR A 44 2.70 -10.56 -3.85
C THR A 44 1.88 -9.32 -4.22
N GLY A 45 1.53 -9.14 -5.50
CA GLY A 45 0.58 -8.13 -5.97
C GLY A 45 -0.85 -8.34 -5.49
N CYS A 46 -1.21 -9.54 -5.01
CA CYS A 46 -2.51 -9.78 -4.37
C CYS A 46 -2.60 -9.10 -2.98
N SER A 47 -1.48 -8.92 -2.29
CA SER A 47 -1.44 -8.35 -0.94
C SER A 47 -2.01 -6.93 -0.86
N PRO A 48 -1.59 -5.96 -1.72
CA PRO A 48 -2.20 -4.64 -1.71
C PRO A 48 -3.66 -4.66 -2.22
N VAL A 49 -4.04 -5.55 -3.15
CA VAL A 49 -5.44 -5.73 -3.57
C VAL A 49 -6.33 -6.08 -2.38
N LEU A 50 -5.93 -7.09 -1.60
CA LEU A 50 -6.67 -7.51 -0.42
C LEU A 50 -6.70 -6.42 0.67
N THR A 51 -5.58 -5.72 0.85
CA THR A 51 -5.49 -4.58 1.80
C THR A 51 -6.48 -3.47 1.43
N ILE A 52 -6.55 -3.10 0.14
CA ILE A 52 -7.47 -2.09 -0.38
C ILE A 52 -8.92 -2.53 -0.18
N VAL A 53 -9.25 -3.79 -0.46
CA VAL A 53 -10.60 -4.35 -0.31
C VAL A 53 -11.06 -4.35 1.16
N GLN A 54 -10.18 -4.69 2.09
CA GLN A 54 -10.51 -4.76 3.52
C GLN A 54 -10.56 -3.37 4.18
N ASN A 55 -9.92 -2.37 3.58
CA ASN A 55 -9.89 -1.03 4.11
C ASN A 55 -11.17 -0.25 3.78
N ARG A 56 -12.09 -0.20 4.75
CA ARG A 56 -13.37 0.52 4.62
C ARG A 56 -13.22 2.01 4.32
N HIS A 57 -12.09 2.63 4.65
CA HIS A 57 -11.86 4.06 4.37
C HIS A 57 -11.56 4.31 2.89
N VAL A 58 -10.97 3.34 2.20
CA VAL A 58 -10.72 3.48 0.76
C VAL A 58 -12.06 3.66 0.08
N GLU A 59 -12.97 2.69 0.17
CA GLU A 59 -14.23 2.71 -0.58
C GLU A 59 -15.39 3.46 0.10
N ARG A 60 -15.14 4.25 1.16
CA ARG A 60 -16.18 4.90 1.98
C ARG A 60 -17.04 5.89 1.19
N ASP A 61 -16.39 6.82 0.48
CA ASP A 61 -17.07 7.97 -0.12
C ASP A 61 -17.35 7.76 -1.63
N ARG A 62 -16.68 6.78 -2.24
CA ARG A 62 -16.88 6.38 -3.62
C ARG A 62 -16.38 4.96 -3.86
N ARG A 63 -17.04 4.26 -4.78
CA ARG A 63 -16.56 2.97 -5.29
C ARG A 63 -15.51 3.21 -6.39
N ARG A 64 -14.32 2.62 -6.24
CA ARG A 64 -13.23 2.65 -7.22
C ARG A 64 -13.11 1.39 -8.06
N PHE A 65 -13.59 0.27 -7.55
CA PHE A 65 -13.58 -1.01 -8.25
C PHE A 65 -14.82 -1.83 -7.88
N HIS A 66 -15.09 -2.84 -8.69
CA HIS A 66 -16.33 -3.61 -8.65
C HIS A 66 -16.08 -5.10 -8.53
N ARG A 67 -14.89 -5.53 -8.95
CA ARG A 67 -14.46 -6.93 -8.97
C ARG A 67 -13.00 -7.00 -8.61
N ILE A 68 -12.59 -8.16 -8.10
CA ILE A 68 -11.20 -8.44 -7.78
C ILE A 68 -10.77 -9.77 -8.39
N ILE A 69 -9.51 -9.85 -8.81
CA ILE A 69 -8.85 -11.09 -9.24
C ILE A 69 -7.52 -11.17 -8.50
N CYS A 70 -7.21 -12.33 -7.92
CA CYS A 70 -5.96 -12.58 -7.22
C CYS A 70 -5.37 -13.91 -7.71
N GLU A 71 -4.28 -13.84 -8.45
CA GLU A 71 -3.65 -14.98 -9.10
C GLU A 71 -2.40 -15.42 -8.33
N SER A 72 -2.33 -16.71 -7.98
CA SER A 72 -1.20 -17.29 -7.23
C SER A 72 -0.88 -16.52 -5.95
N SER A 73 -1.92 -16.04 -5.25
CA SER A 73 -1.78 -15.25 -4.03
C SER A 73 -1.05 -16.04 -2.94
N PRO A 74 -0.04 -15.47 -2.27
CA PRO A 74 0.61 -16.10 -1.14
C PRO A 74 -0.23 -15.93 0.13
N LEU A 75 -1.50 -16.38 0.12
CA LEU A 75 -2.43 -16.22 1.25
C LEU A 75 -1.93 -16.87 2.54
N SER A 76 -1.01 -17.83 2.46
CA SER A 76 -0.35 -18.46 3.61
C SER A 76 0.80 -17.64 4.19
N VAL A 77 1.31 -16.64 3.47
CA VAL A 77 2.34 -15.74 3.98
C VAL A 77 1.65 -14.67 4.83
N THR A 78 1.87 -14.74 6.13
CA THR A 78 1.37 -13.73 7.06
C THR A 78 2.00 -12.39 6.70
N LEU A 79 1.17 -11.41 6.33
CA LEU A 79 1.62 -10.04 6.17
C LEU A 79 2.11 -9.54 7.53
N CYS A 80 3.30 -8.95 7.59
CA CYS A 80 3.82 -8.35 8.81
C CYS A 80 2.80 -7.35 9.36
N ASP A 81 2.40 -7.56 10.61
CA ASP A 81 1.60 -6.62 11.37
C ASP A 81 2.40 -5.35 11.69
N LEU A 82 1.77 -4.45 12.43
CA LEU A 82 2.39 -3.17 12.77
C LEU A 82 3.65 -3.36 13.62
N ASP A 83 3.59 -4.27 14.59
CA ASP A 83 4.68 -4.50 15.54
C ASP A 83 5.87 -5.17 14.86
N GLY A 84 5.65 -6.21 14.05
CA GLY A 84 6.67 -6.81 13.21
C GLY A 84 7.28 -5.80 12.25
N SER A 85 6.49 -4.88 11.71
CA SER A 85 7.06 -3.85 10.84
C SER A 85 7.88 -2.79 11.57
N LYS A 86 7.50 -2.42 12.80
CA LYS A 86 8.31 -1.53 13.64
C LYS A 86 9.62 -2.21 14.02
N GLN A 87 9.58 -3.50 14.33
CA GLN A 87 10.77 -4.30 14.62
C GLN A 87 11.71 -4.31 13.41
N TYR A 88 11.23 -4.71 12.22
CA TYR A 88 12.03 -4.70 11.00
C TYR A 88 12.61 -3.32 10.69
N ASN A 89 11.83 -2.25 10.89
CA ASN A 89 12.31 -0.89 10.69
C ASN A 89 13.40 -0.50 11.69
N SER A 90 13.29 -0.92 12.95
CA SER A 90 14.30 -0.67 13.96
C SER A 90 15.60 -1.43 13.67
N GLU A 91 15.50 -2.66 13.18
CA GLU A 91 16.65 -3.48 12.74
C GLU A 91 17.33 -2.82 11.54
N PHE A 92 16.56 -2.44 10.52
CA PHE A 92 17.07 -1.72 9.35
C PHE A 92 17.73 -0.39 9.75
N ALA A 93 17.10 0.39 10.64
CA ALA A 93 17.63 1.66 11.11
C ALA A 93 18.85 1.51 12.03
N SER A 94 19.05 0.37 12.68
CA SER A 94 20.23 0.13 13.54
C SER A 94 21.55 0.11 12.76
N GLY A 95 21.49 -0.14 11.45
CA GLY A 95 22.64 0.03 10.54
C GLY A 95 22.94 1.49 10.19
N CYS A 96 22.06 2.44 10.55
CA CYS A 96 22.29 3.88 10.40
C CYS A 96 22.99 4.45 11.65
N SER A 97 23.74 5.54 11.50
CA SER A 97 24.49 6.20 12.59
C SER A 97 23.64 6.36 13.88
N PRO A 98 24.21 6.18 15.08
CA PRO A 98 23.51 6.37 16.37
C PRO A 98 22.82 7.73 16.53
N SER A 99 23.27 8.77 15.82
CA SER A 99 22.65 10.10 15.82
C SER A 99 21.32 10.18 15.07
N ALA A 100 20.94 9.13 14.33
CA ALA A 100 19.73 9.09 13.51
C ALA A 100 18.50 8.57 14.28
N TYR A 101 18.63 8.20 15.55
CA TYR A 101 17.56 7.54 16.28
C TYR A 101 16.35 8.47 16.52
N LEU A 102 15.20 8.01 16.04
CA LEU A 102 13.82 8.39 16.35
C LEU A 102 13.21 9.66 15.73
N ASN A 103 13.98 10.69 15.38
CA ASN A 103 13.40 11.89 14.72
C ASN A 103 14.10 12.34 13.44
N LYS A 104 15.26 11.76 13.12
CA LYS A 104 16.04 12.12 11.91
C LYS A 104 16.26 10.94 10.97
N THR A 105 15.78 9.74 11.28
CA THR A 105 15.98 8.56 10.43
C THR A 105 15.39 8.77 9.04
N ALA A 106 14.16 9.28 8.95
CA ALA A 106 13.52 9.54 7.66
C ALA A 106 14.21 10.67 6.88
N GLU A 107 14.76 11.68 7.55
CA GLU A 107 15.54 12.75 6.93
C GLU A 107 16.91 12.25 6.45
N TYR A 108 17.58 11.44 7.27
CA TYR A 108 18.85 10.80 6.94
C TYR A 108 18.72 9.87 5.75
N LEU A 109 17.67 9.05 5.67
CA LEU A 109 17.43 8.14 4.53
C LEU A 109 17.05 8.86 3.22
N ARG A 110 16.73 10.16 3.27
CA ARG A 110 16.39 10.96 2.08
C ARG A 110 17.61 11.68 1.46
N ASN A 111 18.72 11.78 2.19
CA ASN A 111 19.96 12.43 1.77
C ASN A 111 21.03 11.38 1.44
#